data_AF-A0A7Z9ZF37-F1
#
_entry.id   AF-A0A7Z9ZF37-F1
#
_cell.length_a   1.000
_cell.length_b   1.000
_cell.length_c   1.000
_cell.angle_alpha   90.00
_cell.angle_beta   90.00
_cell.angle_gamma   90.00
#
_symmetry.space_group_name_H-M   'P 1'
#
loop_
_entity.id
_entity.type
_entity.pdbx_description
1 polymer ?
#
loop_
_entity_poly.entity_id
_entity_poly.type
_entity_poly.pdbx_seq_one_letter_code
_entity_poly.pdbx_strand_id
1 'polypeptide(L)'
;MALFASDLAWHDVCKLAQDKRTVSLSDQPYRAVGSIGANIAEGYSRRSGKDQARFYEYSLGSAREARTWYYEGRHALSEVVAVHR
;
A
#
# COMPACT_ATOMS: atom_id res chain seq x y z
N MET A 1 0.20 8.80 -8.64
CA MET A 1 -0.04 7.34 -8.47
C MET A 1 -0.24 6.96 -7.00
N ALA A 2 0.68 7.30 -6.08
CA ALA A 2 0.52 6.96 -4.66
C ALA A 2 -0.76 7.53 -4.01
N LEU A 3 -1.10 8.80 -4.25
CA LEU A 3 -2.31 9.42 -3.70
C LEU A 3 -3.61 8.71 -4.15
N PHE A 4 -3.67 8.29 -5.41
CA PHE A 4 -4.81 7.53 -5.94
C PHE A 4 -4.92 6.14 -5.30
N ALA A 5 -3.78 5.45 -5.14
CA ALA A 5 -3.76 4.17 -4.45
C ALA A 5 -4.20 4.32 -2.98
N SER A 6 -3.77 5.38 -2.28
CA SER A 6 -4.17 5.66 -0.89
C SER A 6 -5.68 5.89 -0.75
N ASP A 7 -6.29 6.61 -1.69
CA ASP A 7 -7.74 6.86 -1.70
C ASP A 7 -8.54 5.56 -1.89
N LEU A 8 -8.10 4.69 -2.81
CA LEU A 8 -8.70 3.37 -2.99
C LEU A 8 -8.49 2.48 -1.75
N ALA A 9 -7.29 2.49 -1.18
CA ALA A 9 -6.96 1.72 0.00
C ALA A 9 -7.82 2.09 1.20
N TRP A 10 -8.18 3.36 1.36
CA TRP A 10 -9.10 3.80 2.41
C TRP A 10 -10.42 3.01 2.36
N HIS A 11 -11.06 2.95 1.18
CA HIS A 11 -12.32 2.22 1.01
C HIS A 11 -12.18 0.72 1.24
N ASP A 12 -11.08 0.13 0.78
CA ASP A 12 -10.82 -1.30 0.95
C ASP A 12 -10.57 -1.66 2.42
N VAL A 13 -9.79 -0.84 3.13
CA VAL A 13 -9.49 -0.99 4.55
C VAL A 13 -10.75 -0.89 5.40
N CYS A 14 -11.65 0.05 5.07
CA CYS A 14 -12.95 0.14 5.74
C CYS A 14 -13.78 -1.14 5.57
N LYS A 15 -13.74 -1.79 4.40
CA LYS A 15 -14.43 -3.07 4.18
C LYS A 15 -13.76 -4.21 4.94
N LEU A 16 -12.42 -4.30 4.92
CA LEU A 16 -11.68 -5.30 5.70
C LEU A 16 -11.94 -5.18 7.21
N ALA A 17 -12.10 -3.95 7.71
CA ALA A 17 -12.37 -3.71 9.13
C ALA A 17 -13.80 -4.15 9.56
N GLN A 18 -14.71 -4.39 8.62
CA GLN A 18 -16.07 -4.87 8.92
C GLN A 18 -16.13 -6.38 9.18
N ASP A 19 -15.17 -7.15 8.68
CA ASP A 19 -15.07 -8.58 8.93
C ASP A 19 -14.07 -8.85 10.06
N LYS A 20 -14.57 -9.45 11.15
CA LYS A 20 -13.78 -9.78 12.35
C LYS A 20 -12.51 -10.60 12.05
N ARG A 21 -12.50 -11.39 10.97
CA ARG A 21 -11.35 -12.20 10.55
C ARG A 21 -10.21 -11.35 9.99
N THR A 22 -10.51 -10.16 9.48
CA THR A 22 -9.56 -9.28 8.77
C THR A 22 -9.26 -7.99 9.49
N VAL A 23 -9.86 -7.72 10.66
CA VAL A 23 -9.60 -6.50 11.47
C VAL A 23 -8.11 -6.31 11.79
N SER A 24 -7.39 -7.37 12.15
CA SER A 24 -5.95 -7.28 12.42
C SER A 24 -5.11 -7.05 11.16
N LEU A 25 -5.63 -7.45 10.00
CA LEU A 25 -4.99 -7.30 8.70
C LEU A 25 -5.30 -5.94 8.06
N SER A 26 -6.46 -5.33 8.36
CA SER A 26 -6.98 -4.17 7.64
C SER A 26 -6.05 -2.96 7.67
N ASP A 27 -5.26 -2.76 8.72
CA ASP A 27 -4.34 -1.64 8.83
C ASP A 27 -3.04 -1.81 7.99
N GLN A 28 -2.64 -3.04 7.70
CA GLN A 28 -1.41 -3.34 6.95
C GLN A 28 -1.41 -2.78 5.50
N PRO A 29 -2.44 -3.03 4.66
CA PRO A 29 -2.46 -2.47 3.31
C PRO A 29 -2.50 -0.94 3.33
N TYR A 30 -3.19 -0.32 4.29
CA TYR A 30 -3.23 1.14 4.40
C TYR A 30 -1.83 1.74 4.64
N ARG A 31 -1.08 1.17 5.61
CA ARG A 31 0.29 1.59 5.91
C ARG A 31 1.25 1.34 4.75
N ALA A 32 1.15 0.18 4.11
CA ALA A 32 1.99 -0.15 2.95
C ALA A 32 1.75 0.85 1.82
N VAL A 33 0.49 1.11 1.45
CA VAL A 33 0.14 2.06 0.39
C VAL A 33 0.55 3.50 0.74
N GLY A 34 0.30 3.95 1.98
CA GLY A 34 0.73 5.28 2.44
C GLY A 34 2.26 5.47 2.38
N SER A 35 3.01 4.41 2.69
CA SER A 35 4.48 4.42 2.68
C SER A 35 5.08 4.59 1.29
N ILE A 36 4.37 4.20 0.22
CA ILE A 36 4.80 4.43 -1.18
C ILE A 36 4.98 5.93 -1.42
N GLY A 37 3.94 6.71 -1.13
CA GLY A 37 3.96 8.16 -1.33
C GLY A 37 4.97 8.86 -0.43
N ALA A 38 5.04 8.44 0.83
CA ALA A 38 6.00 8.99 1.79
C ALA A 38 7.45 8.76 1.36
N ASN A 39 7.80 7.54 0.92
CA ASN A 39 9.15 7.23 0.45
C ASN A 39 9.51 7.99 -0.83
N ILE A 40 8.56 8.16 -1.76
CA ILE A 40 8.79 8.98 -2.96
C ILE A 40 9.10 10.43 -2.58
N ALA A 41 8.28 11.04 -1.71
CA ALA A 41 8.45 12.41 -1.27
C ALA A 41 9.80 12.61 -0.53
N GLU A 42 10.16 11.66 0.33
CA GLU A 42 11.44 11.68 1.05
C GLU A 42 12.63 11.53 0.08
N GLY A 43 12.51 10.65 -0.91
CA GLY A 43 13.50 10.45 -1.97
C GLY A 43 13.75 11.72 -2.78
N TYR A 44 12.68 12.43 -3.18
CA TYR A 44 12.78 13.72 -3.88
C TYR A 44 13.49 14.81 -3.07
N SER A 45 13.49 14.68 -1.74
CA SER A 45 14.14 15.62 -0.84
C SER A 45 15.63 15.33 -0.62
N ARG A 46 16.18 14.27 -1.23
CA ARG A 46 17.60 13.88 -1.08
C ARG A 46 18.52 14.65 -2.02
N ARG A 47 19.73 14.93 -1.54
CA ARG A 47 20.77 15.69 -2.28
C ARG A 47 21.57 14.83 -3.25
N SER A 48 21.71 13.52 -2.98
CA SER A 48 22.46 12.60 -3.83
C SER A 48 21.52 11.65 -4.55
N GLY A 49 21.82 11.35 -5.81
CA GLY A 49 21.03 10.39 -6.60
C GLY A 49 21.05 8.99 -5.99
N LYS A 50 22.13 8.61 -5.30
CA LYS A 50 22.23 7.32 -4.60
C LYS A 50 21.27 7.23 -3.42
N ASP A 51 21.14 8.29 -2.64
CA ASP A 51 20.20 8.31 -1.51
C ASP A 51 18.76 8.39 -2.01
N GLN A 52 18.50 9.18 -3.06
CA GLN A 52 17.20 9.23 -3.71
C GLN A 52 16.75 7.85 -4.22
N ALA A 53 17.65 7.14 -4.91
CA ALA A 53 17.37 5.80 -5.44
C ALA A 53 16.99 4.81 -4.33
N ARG A 54 17.67 4.86 -3.17
CA ARG A 54 17.34 4.01 -2.01
C ARG A 54 15.91 4.22 -1.51
N PHE A 55 15.42 5.46 -1.47
CA PHE A 55 14.03 5.74 -1.10
C PHE A 55 13.04 5.24 -2.14
N TYR A 56 13.39 5.29 -3.43
CA TYR A 56 12.56 4.69 -4.48
C TYR A 56 12.52 3.17 -4.40
N GLU A 57 13.61 2.53 -4.00
CA GLU A 57 13.63 1.08 -3.69
C GLU A 57 12.70 0.76 -2.52
N TYR A 58 12.66 1.58 -1.46
CA TYR A 58 11.70 1.41 -0.36
C TYR A 58 10.26 1.59 -0.83
N SER A 59 9.99 2.59 -1.67
CA SER A 59 8.67 2.76 -2.30
C SER A 59 8.25 1.53 -3.10
N LEU A 60 9.17 0.90 -3.85
CA LEU A 60 8.89 -0.32 -4.59
C LEU A 60 8.65 -1.52 -3.65
N GLY A 61 9.39 -1.60 -2.54
CA GLY A 61 9.16 -2.57 -1.48
C GLY A 61 7.75 -2.48 -0.91
N SER A 62 7.33 -1.27 -0.50
CA SER A 62 5.98 -1.02 0.02
C SER A 62 4.88 -1.33 -1.00
N ALA A 63 5.12 -1.07 -2.30
CA ALA A 63 4.16 -1.42 -3.35
C ALA A 63 3.98 -2.95 -3.49
N ARG A 64 5.08 -3.71 -3.41
CA ARG A 64 5.03 -5.18 -3.43
C ARG A 64 4.33 -5.74 -2.20
N GLU A 65 4.62 -5.16 -1.03
CA GLU A 65 3.96 -5.52 0.21
C GLU A 65 2.45 -5.25 0.16
N ALA A 66 2.03 -4.07 -0.31
CA ALA A 66 0.61 -3.73 -0.48
C ALA A 66 -0.12 -4.77 -1.35
N ARG A 67 0.49 -5.21 -2.45
CA ARG A 67 -0.07 -6.24 -3.34
C ARG A 67 -0.25 -7.59 -2.62
N THR A 68 0.69 -7.99 -1.78
CA THR A 68 0.55 -9.19 -0.94
C THR A 68 -0.66 -9.08 -0.02
N TRP A 69 -0.81 -7.95 0.68
CA TRP A 69 -1.95 -7.72 1.57
C TRP A 69 -3.29 -7.74 0.84
N TYR A 70 -3.37 -7.15 -0.36
CA TYR A 70 -4.56 -7.21 -1.20
C TYR A 70 -4.91 -8.63 -1.67
N TYR A 71 -3.90 -9.41 -2.03
CA TYR A 71 -4.09 -10.81 -2.39
C TYR A 71 -4.59 -11.64 -1.20
N GLU A 72 -4.04 -11.46 -0.01
CA GLU A 72 -4.50 -12.16 1.20
C GLU A 72 -5.91 -11.73 1.62
N GLY A 73 -6.21 -10.44 1.54
CA GLY A 73 -7.53 -9.85 1.85
C GLY A 73 -8.62 -10.09 0.81
N ARG A 74 -8.31 -10.71 -0.34
CA ARG A 74 -9.23 -10.87 -1.48
C ARG A 74 -10.54 -11.57 -1.14
N HIS A 75 -10.53 -12.46 -0.16
CA HIS A 75 -11.73 -13.16 0.29
C HIS A 75 -12.78 -12.23 0.92
N ALA A 76 -12.36 -11.09 1.47
CA ALA A 76 -13.23 -10.07 2.03
C ALA A 76 -13.47 -8.90 1.05
N LEU A 77 -12.51 -8.62 0.15
CA LEU A 77 -12.58 -7.50 -0.81
C LEU A 77 -13.17 -7.84 -2.18
N SER A 78 -13.34 -9.12 -2.49
CA SER A 78 -13.60 -9.73 -3.82
C SER A 78 -12.33 -9.97 -4.66
N GLU A 79 -12.37 -11.05 -5.47
CA GLU A 79 -11.27 -11.45 -6.37
C GLU A 79 -10.91 -10.37 -7.40
N VAL A 80 -11.88 -9.56 -7.83
CA VAL A 80 -11.66 -8.45 -8.79
C VAL A 80 -10.68 -7.42 -8.24
N VAL A 81 -10.73 -7.14 -6.93
CA VAL A 81 -9.83 -6.19 -6.28
C VAL A 81 -8.39 -6.71 -6.28
N ALA A 82 -8.18 -8.01 -6.05
CA ALA A 82 -6.85 -8.61 -6.05
C ALA A 82 -6.18 -8.69 -7.42
N VAL A 83 -6.96 -8.70 -8.51
CA VAL A 83 -6.44 -8.72 -9.88
C VAL A 83 -6.03 -7.33 -10.38
N HIS A 84 -6.68 -6.26 -9.90
CA HIS A 84 -6.49 -4.89 -10.39
C HIS A 84 -5.67 -3.98 -9.47
N ARG A 85 -5.06 -4.51 -8.41
CA ARG A 85 -4.29 -3.74 -7.42
C ARG A 85 -2.81 -4.15 -7.41
#